data_AF-F0J8A8-F1
#
_entry.id   AF-F0J8A8-F1
#
_cell.length_a   1.000
_cell.length_b   1.000
_cell.length_c   1.000
_cell.angle_alpha   90.00
_cell.angle_beta   90.00
_cell.angle_gamma   90.00
#
_symmetry.space_group_name_H-M   'P 1'
#
loop_
_entity.id
_entity.type
_entity.pdbx_description
1 polymer ?
#
loop_
_entity_poly.entity_id
_entity_poly.type
_entity_poly.pdbx_seq_one_letter_code
_entity_poly.pdbx_strand_id
1 'polypeptide(L)'
;MRKHAAFGIFILAIYCKIQYGALILASPLATQIANQRTKMRVKMVNLTSEAEHYIKTLNETWHNITSWNFTDGYSYSNTSEKLDGVYPINATLYNLTFKPEMVDYKTMPNSVQMISYFWKITKGIYCPFPLSVNLSLLQRSDQEFTKTNITFNLSNRLQLLNRTPNHRETPKGEGIRTYQEVYPFTAQASFDGYFTYQTGGPQWNDTQHHAVNVTVLRNVSKGLLTDGKELLYTIQGYFV
;
A
#
# COMPACT_ATOMS: atom_id res chain seq x y z
N MET A 1 -20.40 -31.06 -27.44
CA MET A 1 -21.29 -29.93 -27.08
C MET A 1 -20.67 -29.14 -25.93
N ARG A 2 -20.41 -27.83 -26.15
CA ARG A 2 -20.51 -26.69 -25.20
C ARG A 2 -19.80 -26.81 -23.82
N LYS A 3 -18.97 -25.88 -23.34
CA LYS A 3 -18.67 -24.48 -23.66
C LYS A 3 -17.29 -24.16 -23.05
N HIS A 4 -16.39 -23.57 -23.83
CA HIS A 4 -15.22 -22.87 -23.30
C HIS A 4 -15.70 -21.60 -22.58
N ALA A 5 -15.43 -21.51 -21.27
CA ALA A 5 -15.56 -20.27 -20.53
C ALA A 5 -14.21 -19.52 -20.61
N ALA A 6 -14.14 -18.58 -21.54
CA ALA A 6 -13.03 -17.64 -21.68
C ALA A 6 -13.19 -16.50 -20.68
N PHE A 7 -12.19 -16.17 -19.84
CA PHE A 7 -12.14 -14.85 -19.15
C PHE A 7 -10.73 -14.42 -18.67
N GLY A 8 -10.09 -13.54 -19.45
CA GLY A 8 -9.66 -12.19 -19.05
C GLY A 8 -8.46 -11.95 -18.09
N ILE A 9 -7.35 -11.51 -18.69
CA ILE A 9 -6.05 -10.97 -18.17
C ILE A 9 -6.06 -9.43 -18.22
N PHE A 10 -5.31 -8.71 -17.36
CA PHE A 10 -4.89 -7.32 -17.67
C PHE A 10 -3.56 -6.97 -16.99
N ILE A 11 -2.58 -6.43 -17.74
CA ILE A 11 -2.12 -5.00 -17.82
C ILE A 11 -1.39 -4.78 -19.16
N LEU A 12 -1.30 -3.53 -19.61
CA LEU A 12 -1.42 -3.12 -21.01
C LEU A 12 -0.36 -2.04 -21.40
N ALA A 13 0.76 -2.44 -22.02
CA ALA A 13 1.61 -1.54 -22.79
C ALA A 13 1.37 -1.77 -24.29
N ILE A 14 0.90 -0.74 -25.02
CA ILE A 14 0.47 -0.88 -26.42
C ILE A 14 1.59 -0.49 -27.40
N TYR A 15 2.05 -1.48 -28.18
CA TYR A 15 3.05 -1.33 -29.24
C TYR A 15 2.39 -1.20 -30.60
N CYS A 16 2.86 -0.26 -31.41
CA CYS A 16 2.80 -0.35 -32.87
C CYS A 16 3.99 -1.17 -33.41
N LYS A 17 3.77 -1.83 -34.55
CA LYS A 17 4.67 -2.77 -35.23
C LYS A 17 6.12 -2.29 -35.33
N ILE A 18 7.04 -3.16 -34.88
CA ILE A 18 8.46 -3.17 -35.24
C ILE A 18 8.54 -3.41 -36.75
N GLN A 19 8.96 -2.41 -37.52
CA GLN A 19 9.59 -2.67 -38.81
C GLN A 19 11.08 -2.91 -38.53
N TYR A 20 11.51 -4.14 -38.82
CA TYR A 20 12.88 -4.68 -38.77
C TYR A 20 13.40 -5.18 -37.42
N GLY A 21 13.26 -6.50 -37.24
CA GLY A 21 14.36 -7.38 -36.81
C GLY A 21 15.07 -7.08 -35.49
N ALA A 22 14.38 -7.20 -34.35
CA ALA A 22 15.05 -7.50 -33.09
C ALA A 22 14.22 -8.52 -32.31
N LEU A 23 14.77 -9.74 -32.19
CA LEU A 23 14.25 -10.79 -31.34
C LEU A 23 14.51 -10.39 -29.88
N ILE A 24 13.54 -9.77 -29.21
CA ILE A 24 13.62 -9.61 -27.76
C ILE A 24 13.15 -10.94 -27.16
N LEU A 25 14.13 -11.70 -26.65
CA LEU A 25 13.91 -12.95 -25.92
C LEU A 25 12.99 -12.67 -24.73
N ALA A 26 11.73 -13.07 -24.85
CA ALA A 26 10.84 -13.21 -23.70
C ALA A 26 11.50 -14.21 -22.74
N SER A 27 11.72 -13.79 -21.49
CA SER A 27 12.34 -14.68 -20.50
C SER A 27 11.46 -15.94 -20.32
N PRO A 28 12.05 -17.14 -20.27
CA PRO A 28 11.29 -18.39 -20.08
C PRO A 28 10.52 -18.47 -18.75
N LEU A 29 10.76 -17.54 -17.81
CA LEU A 29 10.01 -17.44 -16.56
C LEU A 29 8.62 -16.77 -16.74
N ALA A 30 8.36 -16.13 -17.88
CA ALA A 30 7.07 -15.50 -18.18
C ALA A 30 5.95 -16.51 -18.46
N THR A 31 6.28 -17.81 -18.60
CA THR A 31 5.34 -18.83 -19.09
C THR A 31 4.58 -19.60 -18.00
N GLN A 32 4.75 -19.27 -16.71
CA GLN A 32 4.26 -20.17 -15.64
C GLN A 32 3.34 -19.58 -14.57
N ILE A 33 2.76 -18.39 -14.75
CA ILE A 33 1.80 -17.84 -13.76
C ILE A 33 0.60 -17.15 -14.45
N ALA A 34 0.00 -17.82 -15.43
CA ALA A 34 -1.13 -17.28 -16.20
C ALA A 34 -2.53 -17.67 -15.65
N ASN A 35 -2.61 -18.41 -14.54
CA ASN A 35 -3.89 -18.92 -14.04
C ASN A 35 -4.02 -18.71 -12.52
N GLN A 36 -4.43 -17.52 -12.06
CA GLN A 36 -5.22 -17.34 -10.83
C GLN A 36 -6.00 -16.00 -10.84
N ARG A 37 -7.18 -16.02 -11.48
CA ARG A 37 -8.36 -15.22 -11.06
C ARG A 37 -9.12 -15.98 -9.96
N THR A 38 -8.41 -16.63 -9.05
CA THR A 38 -8.95 -16.87 -7.72
C THR A 38 -9.20 -15.49 -7.11
N LYS A 39 -10.30 -15.35 -6.38
CA LYS A 39 -10.51 -14.25 -5.45
C LYS A 39 -9.36 -14.32 -4.45
N MET A 40 -8.18 -13.79 -4.79
CA MET A 40 -7.04 -13.74 -3.88
C MET A 40 -7.53 -12.96 -2.68
N ARG A 41 -7.73 -13.67 -1.57
CA ARG A 41 -8.05 -13.04 -0.30
C ARG A 41 -6.82 -12.24 0.08
N VAL A 42 -6.87 -10.94 -0.19
CA VAL A 42 -5.87 -10.01 0.34
C VAL A 42 -5.90 -10.16 1.85
N LYS A 43 -4.77 -10.50 2.45
CA LYS A 43 -4.65 -10.48 3.91
C LYS A 43 -4.45 -9.02 4.30
N MET A 44 -5.55 -8.35 4.64
CA MET A 44 -5.55 -7.01 5.19
C MET A 44 -5.56 -7.09 6.71
N VAL A 45 -4.54 -6.51 7.34
CA VAL A 45 -4.58 -6.24 8.78
C VAL A 45 -5.25 -4.89 8.99
N ASN A 46 -6.16 -4.77 9.95
CA ASN A 46 -6.79 -3.50 10.29
C ASN A 46 -6.21 -2.99 11.60
N LEU A 47 -5.34 -1.98 11.52
CA LEU A 47 -4.64 -1.44 12.67
C LEU A 47 -5.60 -0.73 13.63
N THR A 48 -6.61 -0.04 13.10
CA THR A 48 -7.67 0.59 13.92
C THR A 48 -8.45 -0.47 14.71
N SER A 49 -8.74 -1.62 14.11
CA SER A 49 -9.41 -2.72 14.81
C SER A 49 -8.53 -3.38 15.88
N GLU A 50 -7.21 -3.45 15.69
CA GLU A 50 -6.33 -3.90 16.78
C GLU A 50 -6.33 -2.91 17.96
N ALA A 51 -6.34 -1.61 17.69
CA ALA A 51 -6.43 -0.58 18.73
C ALA A 51 -7.78 -0.64 19.46
N GLU A 52 -8.89 -0.77 18.74
CA GLU A 52 -10.22 -0.94 19.33
C GLU A 52 -10.29 -2.20 20.20
N HIS A 53 -9.72 -3.32 19.73
CA HIS A 53 -9.66 -4.54 20.52
C HIS A 53 -8.86 -4.36 21.82
N TYR A 54 -7.70 -3.70 21.75
CA TYR A 54 -6.91 -3.36 22.93
C TYR A 54 -7.70 -2.52 23.94
N ILE A 55 -8.35 -1.45 23.48
CA ILE A 55 -9.17 -0.58 24.35
C ILE A 55 -10.32 -1.36 24.98
N LYS A 56 -10.99 -2.24 24.22
CA LYS A 56 -12.06 -3.07 24.76
C LYS A 56 -11.58 -3.98 25.88
N THR A 57 -10.46 -4.68 25.66
CA THR A 57 -9.86 -5.55 26.68
C THR A 57 -9.44 -4.76 27.92
N LEU A 58 -8.88 -3.56 27.73
CA LEU A 58 -8.53 -2.68 28.85
C LEU A 58 -9.78 -2.23 29.63
N ASN A 59 -10.89 -1.94 28.96
CA ASN A 59 -12.12 -1.55 29.64
C ASN A 59 -12.75 -2.70 30.43
N GLU A 60 -12.61 -3.94 29.96
CA GLU A 60 -13.05 -5.15 30.69
C GLU A 60 -12.30 -5.32 32.02
N THR A 61 -11.05 -4.85 32.11
CA THR A 61 -10.23 -4.90 33.33
C THR A 61 -10.33 -3.64 34.21
N TRP A 62 -11.49 -2.96 34.19
CA TRP A 62 -11.89 -1.88 35.11
C TRP A 62 -11.35 -0.46 34.82
N HIS A 63 -11.00 -0.16 33.58
CA HIS A 63 -10.49 1.18 33.24
C HIS A 63 -11.58 2.26 33.01
N ASN A 64 -12.88 1.97 33.13
CA ASN A 64 -13.99 2.92 32.91
C ASN A 64 -13.71 3.93 31.78
N ILE A 65 -13.33 3.38 30.60
CA ILE A 65 -12.88 4.15 29.46
C ILE A 65 -14.10 4.84 28.84
N THR A 66 -14.11 6.16 28.84
CA THR A 66 -15.22 6.98 28.34
C THR A 66 -15.05 7.35 26.88
N SER A 67 -13.81 7.49 26.41
CA SER A 67 -13.49 7.76 25.02
C SER A 67 -12.06 7.31 24.68
N TRP A 68 -11.77 7.14 23.39
CA TRP A 68 -10.42 6.87 22.90
C TRP A 68 -10.24 7.44 21.51
N ASN A 69 -8.98 7.68 21.12
CA ASN A 69 -8.67 8.23 19.82
C ASN A 69 -7.35 7.67 19.27
N PHE A 70 -7.39 7.23 18.02
CA PHE A 70 -6.23 6.66 17.33
C PHE A 70 -5.42 7.69 16.54
N THR A 71 -6.02 8.82 16.19
CA THR A 71 -5.46 9.77 15.20
C THR A 71 -5.38 11.22 15.66
N ASP A 72 -6.18 11.65 16.65
CA ASP A 72 -6.24 13.08 17.00
C ASP A 72 -5.05 13.55 17.82
N GLY A 73 -4.38 14.56 17.24
CA GLY A 73 -3.51 15.49 17.93
C GLY A 73 -4.22 16.27 19.06
N TYR A 74 -5.53 16.47 18.98
CA TYR A 74 -6.31 17.31 19.91
C TYR A 74 -6.30 16.82 21.35
N SER A 75 -6.16 15.50 21.56
CA SER A 75 -6.08 14.92 22.91
C SER A 75 -4.74 15.18 23.60
N TYR A 76 -3.67 15.43 22.83
CA TYR A 76 -2.32 15.67 23.36
C TYR A 76 -2.09 17.09 23.85
N SER A 77 -2.87 18.07 23.36
CA SER A 77 -2.78 19.47 23.80
C SER A 77 -3.58 19.77 25.06
N ASN A 78 -4.55 18.92 25.40
CA ASN A 78 -5.51 19.15 26.48
C ASN A 78 -5.21 18.35 27.75
N THR A 79 -4.14 17.57 27.78
CA THR A 79 -3.68 16.97 29.03
C THR A 79 -3.05 18.06 29.90
N SER A 80 -3.61 18.29 31.08
CA SER A 80 -3.09 19.22 32.10
C SER A 80 -1.62 18.94 32.47
N GLU A 81 -1.16 17.73 32.17
CA GLU A 81 0.24 17.34 32.15
C GLU A 81 0.67 17.25 30.68
N LYS A 82 1.57 18.14 30.23
CA LYS A 82 2.34 17.84 29.02
C LYS A 82 3.11 16.55 29.32
N LEU A 83 2.65 15.43 28.79
CA LEU A 83 3.35 14.16 28.91
C LEU A 83 4.62 14.29 28.06
N ASP A 84 5.71 14.75 28.68
CA ASP A 84 6.99 14.93 28.02
C ASP A 84 7.38 13.64 27.28
N GLY A 85 7.65 13.76 25.98
CA GLY A 85 8.03 12.63 25.13
C GLY A 85 6.88 11.81 24.54
N VAL A 86 5.61 12.22 24.72
CA VAL A 86 4.45 11.63 24.06
C VAL A 86 4.09 12.41 22.79
N TYR A 87 3.87 11.69 21.69
CA TYR A 87 3.53 12.25 20.38
C TYR A 87 2.55 11.36 19.61
N PRO A 88 1.75 11.92 18.68
CA PRO A 88 0.84 11.14 17.84
C PRO A 88 1.58 10.09 17.00
N ILE A 89 0.88 9.03 16.61
CA ILE A 89 1.44 8.03 15.70
C ILE A 89 1.85 8.68 14.38
N ASN A 90 3.12 8.52 14.03
CA ASN A 90 3.67 8.76 12.70
C ASN A 90 3.81 7.42 11.98
N ALA A 91 3.39 7.37 10.71
CA ALA A 91 3.52 6.19 9.88
C ALA A 91 4.48 6.46 8.73
N THR A 92 5.41 5.53 8.52
CA THR A 92 6.39 5.62 7.45
C THR A 92 6.42 4.33 6.64
N LEU A 93 6.75 4.45 5.37
CA LEU A 93 7.00 3.32 4.49
C LEU A 93 8.44 3.38 4.01
N TYR A 94 9.19 2.29 4.22
CA TYR A 94 10.59 2.19 3.83
C TYR A 94 10.88 0.78 3.32
N ASN A 95 12.11 0.58 2.83
CA ASN A 95 12.57 -0.71 2.29
C ASN A 95 11.66 -1.26 1.18
N LEU A 96 11.16 -0.39 0.29
CA LEU A 96 10.51 -0.85 -0.93
C LEU A 96 11.56 -1.55 -1.80
N THR A 97 11.37 -2.84 -2.04
CA THR A 97 12.25 -3.62 -2.92
C THR A 97 11.44 -4.38 -3.95
N PHE A 98 12.02 -4.52 -5.14
CA PHE A 98 11.51 -5.35 -6.23
C PHE A 98 12.46 -6.53 -6.43
N LYS A 99 11.91 -7.74 -6.62
CA LYS A 99 12.72 -8.93 -6.93
C LYS A 99 12.12 -9.69 -8.11
N PRO A 100 12.75 -9.68 -9.30
CA PRO A 100 14.00 -8.98 -9.64
C PRO A 100 13.85 -7.45 -9.59
N GLU A 101 14.98 -6.73 -9.63
CA GLU A 101 14.96 -5.27 -9.75
C GLU A 101 14.18 -4.83 -10.99
N MET A 102 13.48 -3.71 -10.87
CA MET A 102 12.71 -3.15 -11.97
C MET A 102 13.65 -2.70 -13.09
N VAL A 103 13.31 -3.05 -14.34
CA VAL A 103 14.08 -2.57 -15.49
C VAL A 103 13.97 -1.05 -15.58
N ASP A 104 15.12 -0.39 -15.53
CA ASP A 104 15.20 1.06 -15.58
C ASP A 104 15.25 1.58 -17.02
N TYR A 105 14.08 1.71 -17.64
CA TYR A 105 13.97 2.26 -18.99
C TYR A 105 14.32 3.77 -18.99
N LYS A 106 15.38 4.13 -19.72
CA LYS A 106 15.78 5.54 -19.90
C LYS A 106 14.87 6.27 -20.88
N THR A 107 14.48 5.60 -21.96
CA THR A 107 13.60 6.11 -23.01
C THR A 107 12.68 4.99 -23.47
N MET A 108 11.57 5.36 -24.11
CA MET A 108 10.65 4.42 -24.72
C MET A 108 10.64 4.62 -26.23
N PRO A 109 10.58 3.54 -27.03
CA PRO A 109 10.43 3.65 -28.46
C PRO A 109 9.17 4.45 -28.82
N ASN A 110 9.23 5.24 -29.91
CA ASN A 110 8.08 6.01 -30.41
C ASN A 110 6.87 5.14 -30.77
N SER A 111 7.07 3.83 -30.94
CA SER A 111 6.01 2.85 -31.14
C SER A 111 5.16 2.58 -29.90
N VAL A 112 5.62 2.97 -28.70
CA VAL A 112 4.88 2.82 -27.44
C VAL A 112 3.85 3.93 -27.37
N GLN A 113 2.57 3.57 -27.36
CA GLN A 113 1.49 4.56 -27.28
C GLN A 113 1.09 4.87 -25.85
N MET A 114 1.18 3.86 -24.97
CA MET A 114 0.69 3.95 -23.60
C MET A 114 1.47 3.01 -22.69
N ILE A 115 1.77 3.48 -21.48
CA ILE A 115 2.27 2.69 -20.36
C ILE A 115 1.25 2.76 -19.24
N SER A 116 1.05 1.67 -18.53
CA SER A 116 0.20 1.66 -17.35
C SER A 116 0.92 0.92 -16.24
N TYR A 117 0.92 1.52 -15.07
CA TYR A 117 1.50 0.98 -13.85
C TYR A 117 0.37 0.59 -12.91
N PHE A 118 0.46 -0.60 -12.36
CA PHE A 118 -0.52 -1.08 -11.42
C PHE A 118 0.15 -1.74 -10.23
N TRP A 119 -0.39 -1.43 -9.05
CA TRP A 119 -0.07 -2.13 -7.83
C TRP A 119 -1.19 -3.12 -7.53
N LYS A 120 -0.82 -4.37 -7.32
CA LYS A 120 -1.71 -5.44 -6.85
C LYS A 120 -1.24 -5.88 -5.47
N ILE A 121 -1.91 -5.41 -4.43
CA ILE A 121 -1.53 -5.69 -3.04
C ILE A 121 -2.10 -7.04 -2.64
N THR A 122 -1.25 -7.96 -2.16
CA THR A 122 -1.64 -9.30 -1.70
C THR A 122 -1.62 -9.40 -0.17
N LYS A 123 -0.72 -8.65 0.47
CA LYS A 123 -0.67 -8.45 1.91
C LYS A 123 -0.62 -6.94 2.16
N GLY A 124 -1.69 -6.39 2.71
CA GLY A 124 -1.85 -4.95 2.91
C GLY A 124 -2.25 -4.61 4.34
N ILE A 125 -2.40 -3.32 4.60
CA ILE A 125 -2.82 -2.81 5.90
C ILE A 125 -3.88 -1.72 5.72
N TYR A 126 -4.91 -1.80 6.55
CA TYR A 126 -5.88 -0.75 6.75
C TYR A 126 -5.44 0.07 7.98
N CYS A 127 -5.15 1.34 7.76
CA CYS A 127 -4.77 2.28 8.80
C CYS A 127 -5.16 3.71 8.36
N PRO A 128 -5.45 4.61 9.31
CA PRO A 128 -5.80 5.99 8.98
C PRO A 128 -4.59 6.82 8.55
N PHE A 129 -3.37 6.32 8.76
CA PHE A 129 -2.15 7.01 8.40
C PHE A 129 -1.78 6.74 6.93
N PRO A 130 -1.34 7.76 6.18
CA PRO A 130 -0.89 7.59 4.80
C PRO A 130 0.43 6.82 4.77
N LEU A 131 0.51 5.79 3.93
CA LEU A 131 1.73 5.03 3.67
C LEU A 131 2.18 5.30 2.24
N SER A 132 2.84 6.45 2.06
CA SER A 132 3.23 6.97 0.76
C SER A 132 4.56 6.40 0.28
N VAL A 133 4.64 6.08 -1.01
CA VAL A 133 5.87 5.68 -1.69
C VAL A 133 6.08 6.50 -2.95
N ASN A 134 7.31 6.94 -3.19
CA ASN A 134 7.68 7.70 -4.37
C ASN A 134 8.45 6.81 -5.33
N LEU A 135 7.96 6.71 -6.57
CA LEU A 135 8.64 6.01 -7.66
C LEU A 135 8.93 6.96 -8.81
N SER A 136 10.12 6.85 -9.39
CA SER A 136 10.45 7.51 -10.65
C SER A 136 9.97 6.61 -11.80
N LEU A 137 8.90 7.02 -12.49
CA LEU A 137 8.25 6.25 -13.53
C LEU A 137 8.16 7.07 -14.82
N LEU A 138 8.19 6.41 -15.97
CA LEU A 138 8.02 7.08 -17.25
C LEU A 138 6.59 7.61 -17.42
N GLN A 139 6.47 8.92 -17.57
CA GLN A 139 5.25 9.62 -17.95
C GLN A 139 5.37 10.19 -19.35
N ARG A 140 4.26 10.20 -20.09
CA ARG A 140 4.23 10.80 -21.42
C ARG A 140 3.97 12.29 -21.30
N SER A 141 4.90 13.12 -21.76
CA SER A 141 4.78 14.58 -21.90
C SER A 141 5.17 14.97 -23.32
N ASP A 142 4.38 15.81 -23.98
CA ASP A 142 4.71 16.40 -25.29
C ASP A 142 5.25 15.39 -26.33
N GLN A 143 4.59 14.23 -26.41
CA GLN A 143 4.89 13.10 -27.30
C GLN A 143 6.07 12.21 -26.89
N GLU A 144 6.88 12.60 -25.91
CA GLU A 144 8.00 11.80 -25.38
C GLU A 144 7.70 11.20 -24.01
N PHE A 145 8.43 10.16 -23.63
CA PHE A 145 8.36 9.58 -22.29
C PHE A 145 9.53 10.09 -21.45
N THR A 146 9.23 10.78 -20.35
CA THR A 146 10.20 11.30 -19.39
C THR A 146 9.95 10.70 -18.01
N LYS A 147 11.01 10.51 -17.22
CA LYS A 147 10.85 10.02 -15.84
C LYS A 147 10.32 11.13 -14.94
N THR A 148 9.29 10.83 -14.19
CA THR A 148 8.77 11.72 -13.17
C THR A 148 8.51 10.97 -11.87
N ASN A 149 8.59 11.69 -10.75
CA ASN A 149 8.31 11.12 -9.45
C ASN A 149 6.80 11.07 -9.21
N ILE A 150 6.30 9.89 -8.86
CA ILE A 150 4.89 9.62 -8.62
C ILE A 150 4.74 9.05 -7.23
N THR A 151 3.88 9.69 -6.44
CA THR A 151 3.56 9.26 -5.08
C THR A 151 2.34 8.34 -5.12
N PHE A 152 2.49 7.14 -4.55
CA PHE A 152 1.40 6.20 -4.33
C PHE A 152 1.17 6.04 -2.84
N ASN A 153 -0.08 6.16 -2.38
CA ASN A 153 -0.44 5.80 -1.01
C ASN A 153 -0.95 4.35 -0.97
N LEU A 154 -0.21 3.47 -0.29
CA LEU A 154 -0.52 2.05 -0.16
C LEU A 154 -1.49 1.73 0.99
N SER A 155 -1.78 2.68 1.90
CA SER A 155 -2.72 2.43 2.99
C SER A 155 -4.16 2.33 2.49
N ASN A 156 -4.93 1.40 3.05
CA ASN A 156 -6.34 1.19 2.71
C ASN A 156 -6.60 0.83 1.24
N ARG A 157 -5.60 0.33 0.51
CA ARG A 157 -5.73 -0.04 -0.91
C ARG A 157 -5.66 -1.55 -1.10
N LEU A 158 -6.44 -2.02 -2.07
CA LEU A 158 -6.32 -3.38 -2.62
C LEU A 158 -5.52 -3.33 -3.94
N GLN A 159 -5.76 -2.30 -4.74
CA GLN A 159 -5.13 -2.08 -6.03
C GLN A 159 -4.98 -0.59 -6.29
N LEU A 160 -3.97 -0.22 -7.08
CA LEU A 160 -3.76 1.13 -7.59
C LEU A 160 -3.41 1.05 -9.06
N LEU A 161 -3.80 2.08 -9.82
CA LEU A 161 -3.54 2.18 -11.25
C LEU A 161 -3.12 3.62 -11.57
N ASN A 162 -2.00 3.76 -12.27
CA ASN A 162 -1.57 4.99 -12.92
C ASN A 162 -1.32 4.75 -14.42
N ARG A 163 -1.83 5.63 -15.29
CA ARG A 163 -1.74 5.45 -16.75
C ARG A 163 -1.12 6.65 -17.44
N THR A 164 -0.35 6.38 -18.49
CA THR A 164 0.28 7.40 -19.33
C THR A 164 0.11 7.12 -20.81
N PRO A 165 -0.39 8.08 -21.61
CA PRO A 165 -1.02 9.33 -21.19
C PRO A 165 -2.35 9.11 -20.44
N ASN A 166 -2.89 10.16 -19.83
CA ASN A 166 -4.11 10.15 -18.99
C ASN A 166 -5.42 9.90 -19.79
N HIS A 167 -5.34 9.13 -20.87
CA HIS A 167 -6.49 8.75 -21.67
C HIS A 167 -7.37 7.75 -20.90
N ARG A 168 -8.68 8.01 -20.93
CA ARG A 168 -9.67 7.08 -20.37
C ARG A 168 -9.73 5.79 -21.18
N GLU A 169 -9.38 5.86 -22.46
CA GLU A 169 -9.46 4.74 -23.38
C GLU A 169 -8.09 4.15 -23.67
N THR A 170 -8.04 2.83 -23.53
CA THR A 170 -6.99 1.98 -24.05
C THR A 170 -6.92 2.10 -25.58
N PRO A 171 -5.74 2.37 -26.19
CA PRO A 171 -5.62 2.31 -27.64
C PRO A 171 -6.06 0.95 -28.20
N LYS A 172 -6.77 0.98 -29.32
CA LYS A 172 -7.34 -0.19 -30.00
C LYS A 172 -7.07 -0.08 -31.49
N GLY A 173 -6.83 -1.21 -32.16
CA GLY A 173 -6.59 -1.24 -33.59
C GLY A 173 -5.81 -2.48 -34.02
N GLU A 174 -5.80 -2.74 -35.32
CA GLU A 174 -4.97 -3.78 -35.91
C GLU A 174 -3.48 -3.43 -35.72
N GLY A 175 -2.66 -4.41 -35.31
CA GLY A 175 -1.23 -4.20 -35.08
C GLY A 175 -0.84 -3.70 -33.68
N ILE A 176 -1.81 -3.40 -32.82
CA ILE A 176 -1.60 -3.09 -31.41
C ILE A 176 -1.24 -4.37 -30.63
N ARG A 177 -0.06 -4.40 -30.00
CA ARG A 177 0.38 -5.51 -29.13
C ARG A 177 0.51 -5.08 -27.69
N THR A 178 0.26 -6.00 -26.77
CA THR A 178 0.42 -5.79 -25.34
C THR A 178 1.67 -6.47 -24.81
N TYR A 179 2.50 -5.73 -24.07
CA TYR A 179 3.60 -6.29 -23.27
C TYR A 179 3.37 -6.01 -21.79
N GLN A 180 3.87 -6.90 -20.93
CA GLN A 180 3.68 -6.84 -19.49
C GLN A 180 4.95 -7.30 -18.78
N GLU A 181 5.36 -6.53 -17.78
CA GLU A 181 6.39 -6.93 -16.82
C GLU A 181 5.74 -7.07 -15.45
N VAL A 182 6.23 -7.98 -14.62
CA VAL A 182 5.65 -8.23 -13.31
C VAL A 182 6.78 -8.30 -12.30
N TYR A 183 6.73 -7.40 -11.32
CA TYR A 183 7.72 -7.26 -10.27
C TYR A 183 7.06 -7.54 -8.93
N PRO A 184 7.32 -8.70 -8.30
CA PRO A 184 7.04 -8.90 -6.89
C PRO A 184 7.71 -7.79 -6.08
N PHE A 185 6.94 -7.17 -5.18
CA PHE A 185 7.47 -6.15 -4.28
C PHE A 185 7.20 -6.48 -2.82
N THR A 186 8.08 -5.97 -1.97
CA THR A 186 7.88 -5.90 -0.52
C THR A 186 8.18 -4.49 -0.04
N ALA A 187 7.41 -4.00 0.92
CA ALA A 187 7.67 -2.75 1.61
C ALA A 187 7.39 -2.92 3.11
N GLN A 188 8.12 -2.17 3.94
CA GLN A 188 7.95 -2.20 5.39
C GLN A 188 7.22 -0.93 5.83
N ALA A 189 6.07 -1.10 6.46
CA ALA A 189 5.39 -0.04 7.17
C ALA A 189 5.89 -0.02 8.62
N SER A 190 6.28 1.15 9.11
CA SER A 190 6.59 1.40 10.52
C SER A 190 5.61 2.43 11.08
N PHE A 191 5.17 2.18 12.31
CA PHE A 191 4.33 3.07 13.09
C PHE A 191 5.04 3.35 14.41
N ASP A 192 5.27 4.62 14.71
CA ASP A 192 5.91 5.07 15.94
C ASP A 192 5.07 6.18 16.57
N GLY A 193 4.94 6.16 17.90
CA GLY A 193 4.15 7.11 18.67
C GLY A 193 3.01 6.46 19.45
N TYR A 194 2.04 7.27 19.81
CA TYR A 194 1.03 6.92 20.80
C TYR A 194 -0.39 7.13 20.26
N PHE A 195 -1.33 6.41 20.84
CA PHE A 195 -2.76 6.72 20.78
C PHE A 195 -3.29 6.93 22.20
N THR A 196 -4.43 7.60 22.35
CA THR A 196 -4.91 8.05 23.66
C THR A 196 -6.27 7.50 24.02
N TYR A 197 -6.55 7.45 25.31
CA TYR A 197 -7.88 7.20 25.84
C TYR A 197 -8.14 8.00 27.11
N GLN A 198 -9.42 8.15 27.44
CA GLN A 198 -9.89 8.87 28.61
C GLN A 198 -10.60 7.93 29.56
N THR A 199 -10.43 8.16 30.86
CA THR A 199 -11.15 7.43 31.91
C THR A 199 -11.88 8.40 32.83
N GLY A 200 -13.00 7.98 33.39
CA GLY A 200 -13.67 8.72 34.46
C GLY A 200 -12.75 8.81 35.70
N GLY A 201 -12.60 10.00 36.25
CA GLY A 201 -11.85 10.25 37.47
C GLY A 201 -12.65 9.93 38.74
N PRO A 202 -12.04 10.09 39.93
CA PRO A 202 -12.68 9.81 41.22
C PRO A 202 -13.86 10.75 41.52
N GLN A 203 -13.82 11.97 40.97
CA GLN A 203 -14.91 12.94 41.04
C GLN A 203 -15.73 12.93 39.74
N TRP A 204 -17.03 13.23 39.85
CA TRP A 204 -18.01 13.12 38.76
C TRP A 204 -17.69 13.96 37.50
N ASN A 205 -16.73 14.89 37.58
CA ASN A 205 -16.29 15.77 36.49
C ASN A 205 -14.80 15.64 36.12
N ASP A 206 -14.05 14.77 36.79
CA ASP A 206 -12.63 14.60 36.47
C ASP A 206 -12.48 13.62 35.29
N THR A 207 -11.71 14.01 34.29
CA THR A 207 -11.32 13.12 33.18
C THR A 207 -9.82 12.92 33.23
N GLN A 208 -9.39 11.67 33.32
CA GLN A 208 -7.97 11.34 33.22
C GLN A 208 -7.64 10.95 31.79
N HIS A 209 -6.49 11.39 31.31
CA HIS A 209 -6.01 11.13 29.97
C HIS A 209 -4.80 10.21 30.01
N HIS A 210 -4.81 9.21 29.15
CA HIS A 210 -3.77 8.19 29.06
C HIS A 210 -3.25 8.12 27.64
N ALA A 211 -1.96 7.86 27.50
CA ALA A 211 -1.31 7.64 26.20
C ALA A 211 -0.66 6.26 26.21
N VAL A 212 -0.84 5.52 25.10
CA VAL A 212 -0.33 4.16 24.96
C VAL A 212 0.48 4.07 23.69
N ASN A 213 1.69 3.52 23.81
CA ASN A 213 2.58 3.35 22.67
C ASN A 213 1.98 2.33 21.69
N VAL A 214 2.06 2.61 20.39
CA VAL A 214 1.48 1.77 19.33
C VAL A 214 2.03 0.33 19.30
N THR A 215 3.20 0.08 19.90
CA THR A 215 3.79 -1.26 20.04
C THR A 215 2.93 -2.22 20.86
N VAL A 216 2.01 -1.76 21.71
CA VAL A 216 1.07 -2.64 22.42
C VAL A 216 0.15 -3.41 21.46
N LEU A 217 -0.01 -2.94 20.22
CA LEU A 217 -0.81 -3.58 19.17
C LEU A 217 -0.08 -4.75 18.49
N ARG A 218 1.06 -5.18 19.04
CA ARG A 218 1.83 -6.32 18.55
C ARG A 218 0.94 -7.56 18.43
N ASN A 219 0.92 -8.13 17.23
CA ASN A 219 0.17 -9.34 16.94
C ASN A 219 0.88 -10.18 15.87
N VAL A 220 1.74 -11.09 16.34
CA VAL A 220 2.58 -11.94 15.47
C VAL A 220 1.74 -12.78 14.50
N SER A 221 0.57 -13.27 14.93
CA SER A 221 -0.34 -14.07 14.08
C SER A 221 -0.87 -13.28 12.88
N LYS A 222 -1.02 -11.95 13.04
CA LYS A 222 -1.42 -11.01 11.98
C LYS A 222 -0.23 -10.44 11.22
N GLY A 223 0.99 -10.62 11.75
CA GLY A 223 2.24 -10.12 11.16
C GLY A 223 2.58 -8.70 11.60
N LEU A 224 1.98 -8.21 12.69
CA LEU A 224 2.37 -7.00 13.38
C LEU A 224 3.48 -7.33 14.38
N LEU A 225 4.68 -6.84 14.09
CA LEU A 225 5.88 -7.10 14.88
C LEU A 225 6.34 -5.81 15.55
N THR A 226 7.28 -5.90 16.48
CA THR A 226 7.85 -4.75 17.17
C THR A 226 9.35 -4.73 16.98
N ASP A 227 9.91 -3.54 16.77
CA ASP A 227 11.35 -3.29 16.77
C ASP A 227 11.62 -2.01 17.56
N GLY A 228 12.18 -2.16 18.77
CA GLY A 228 12.32 -1.06 19.72
C GLY A 228 10.97 -0.40 20.04
N LYS A 229 10.80 0.86 19.62
CA LYS A 229 9.60 1.67 19.84
C LYS A 229 8.60 1.64 18.67
N GLU A 230 8.93 0.91 17.61
CA GLU A 230 8.14 0.89 16.39
C GLU A 230 7.31 -0.39 16.27
N LEU A 231 6.09 -0.25 15.77
CA LEU A 231 5.28 -1.36 15.29
C LEU A 231 5.51 -1.52 13.78
N LEU A 232 5.84 -2.73 13.35
CA LEU A 232 6.22 -3.04 11.97
C LEU A 232 5.20 -3.95 11.29
N TYR A 233 4.97 -3.69 10.00
CA TYR A 233 4.17 -4.56 9.14
C TYR A 233 4.73 -4.64 7.72
N THR A 234 4.87 -5.86 7.18
CA THR A 234 5.31 -6.06 5.80
C THR A 234 4.12 -6.03 4.83
N ILE A 235 4.11 -5.06 3.93
CA ILE A 235 3.23 -4.98 2.77
C ILE A 235 3.88 -5.74 1.61
N GLN A 236 3.08 -6.50 0.87
CA GLN A 236 3.55 -7.29 -0.27
C GLN A 236 2.56 -7.24 -1.42
N GLY A 237 3.07 -7.44 -2.62
CA GLY A 237 2.23 -7.52 -3.81
C GLY A 237 3.05 -7.63 -5.09
N TYR A 238 2.43 -7.21 -6.17
CA TYR A 238 3.03 -7.12 -7.49
C TYR A 238 2.87 -5.71 -8.04
N PHE A 239 3.95 -5.19 -8.60
CA PHE A 239 3.95 -4.00 -9.44
C PHE A 239 4.03 -4.46 -10.89
N VAL A 240 3.15 -3.95 -11.73
CA VAL A 240 2.93 -4.43 -13.10
C VAL A 240 2.83 -3.25 -14.04
#